data_AF-A0A969CBX2-F1
#
_entry.id   AF-A0A969CBX2-F1
#
_cell.length_a   1.000
_cell.length_b   1.000
_cell.length_c   1.000
_cell.angle_alpha   90.00
_cell.angle_beta   90.00
_cell.angle_gamma   90.00
#
_symmetry.space_group_name_H-M   'P 1'
#
loop_
_entity.id
_entity.type
_entity.pdbx_description
1 polymer ?
#
loop_
_entity_poly.entity_id
_entity_poly.type
_entity_poly.pdbx_seq_one_letter_code
_entity_poly.pdbx_strand_id
1 'polypeptide(L)'
;SATEAINLSGENSFITASVLEGATGNGGTINIINTGDINVFDGGEIAVESLGNGEAGDLNITAKSLNLTNDSNIDATTPLGAGGNINLTVAEDITLEDNSFISARALNNADGGNLNINTNFVVAFPNQNNDIIANAQQGRGGNININAESIFGIQENPVLNPITNDLNASSARGAQF
;
A
#
# COMPACT_ATOMS: atom_id res chain seq x y z
N SER A 1 1.82 -7.00 -24.86
CA SER A 1 2.85 -5.96 -25.02
C SER A 1 3.20 -5.45 -23.64
N ALA A 2 4.47 -5.13 -23.38
CA ALA A 2 4.82 -4.39 -22.16
C ALA A 2 4.28 -2.96 -22.31
N THR A 3 3.65 -2.43 -21.27
CA THR A 3 3.23 -1.03 -21.21
C THR A 3 4.46 -0.21 -20.84
N GLU A 4 4.79 0.84 -21.61
CA GLU A 4 5.97 1.66 -21.31
C GLU A 4 5.83 2.37 -19.96
N ALA A 5 4.70 3.04 -19.74
CA ALA A 5 4.38 3.67 -18.47
C ALA A 5 2.87 3.72 -18.19
N ILE A 6 2.52 3.73 -16.91
CA ILE A 6 1.21 4.11 -16.38
C ILE A 6 1.40 5.39 -15.56
N ASN A 7 0.63 6.42 -15.87
CA ASN A 7 0.67 7.70 -15.16
C ASN A 7 -0.72 8.01 -14.60
N LEU A 8 -0.82 8.14 -13.28
CA LEU A 8 -2.02 8.56 -12.56
C LEU A 8 -1.72 9.91 -11.90
N SER A 9 -2.45 10.95 -12.31
CA SER A 9 -2.20 12.32 -11.87
C SER A 9 -3.49 12.99 -11.39
N GLY A 10 -3.45 13.55 -10.19
CA GLY A 10 -4.60 14.23 -9.60
C GLY A 10 -5.51 13.29 -8.83
N GLU A 11 -6.22 13.83 -7.85
CA GLU A 11 -7.20 13.15 -6.97
C GLU A 11 -8.34 12.41 -7.71
N ASN A 12 -8.49 12.64 -9.02
CA ASN A 12 -9.51 12.00 -9.85
C ASN A 12 -8.94 10.93 -10.80
N SER A 13 -7.71 10.48 -10.57
CA SER A 13 -7.02 9.46 -11.36
C SER A 13 -6.81 8.18 -10.55
N PHE A 14 -7.57 7.14 -10.90
CA PHE A 14 -7.58 5.89 -10.14
C PHE A 14 -7.59 4.63 -11.00
N ILE A 15 -6.94 3.58 -10.49
CA ILE A 15 -7.16 2.18 -10.88
C ILE A 15 -7.76 1.48 -9.66
N THR A 16 -9.04 1.09 -9.72
CA THR A 16 -9.76 0.59 -8.54
C THR A 16 -10.56 -0.69 -8.78
N ALA A 17 -10.60 -1.55 -7.77
CA ALA A 17 -11.49 -2.71 -7.66
C ALA A 17 -12.10 -2.79 -6.25
N SER A 18 -12.91 -1.79 -5.88
CA SER A 18 -13.41 -1.62 -4.52
C SER A 18 -14.81 -2.17 -4.24
N VAL A 19 -15.08 -2.49 -2.97
CA VAL A 19 -16.43 -2.71 -2.41
C VAL A 19 -16.84 -1.46 -1.66
N LEU A 20 -17.89 -0.77 -2.12
CA LEU A 20 -18.29 0.51 -1.53
C LEU A 20 -19.03 0.35 -0.19
N GLU A 21 -19.09 1.43 0.59
CA GLU A 21 -19.83 1.48 1.85
C GLU A 21 -21.28 1.01 1.67
N GLY A 22 -21.74 0.15 2.57
CA GLY A 22 -23.08 -0.44 2.53
C GLY A 22 -23.27 -1.58 1.51
N ALA A 23 -22.29 -1.84 0.64
CA ALA A 23 -22.29 -3.02 -0.23
C ALA A 23 -21.84 -4.29 0.51
N THR A 24 -22.13 -5.44 -0.08
CA THR A 24 -21.65 -6.76 0.36
C THR A 24 -20.89 -7.42 -0.77
N GLY A 25 -19.81 -8.12 -0.43
CA GLY A 25 -18.95 -8.80 -1.40
C GLY A 25 -17.48 -8.60 -1.08
N ASN A 26 -16.61 -9.44 -1.64
CA ASN A 26 -15.17 -9.31 -1.47
C ASN A 26 -14.58 -8.39 -2.56
N GLY A 27 -13.49 -7.72 -2.22
CA GLY A 27 -12.71 -6.88 -3.13
C GLY A 27 -12.20 -7.68 -4.33
N GLY A 28 -12.07 -6.98 -5.46
CA GLY A 28 -11.59 -7.58 -6.70
C GLY A 28 -10.06 -7.71 -6.72
N THR A 29 -9.56 -8.40 -7.73
CA THR A 29 -8.11 -8.47 -7.98
C THR A 29 -7.72 -7.49 -9.09
N ILE A 30 -6.70 -6.66 -8.84
CA ILE A 30 -6.02 -5.88 -9.88
C ILE A 30 -4.67 -6.53 -10.20
N ASN A 31 -4.42 -6.74 -11.50
CA ASN A 31 -3.13 -7.22 -12.00
C ASN A 31 -2.56 -6.18 -12.97
N ILE A 32 -1.50 -5.48 -12.56
CA ILE A 32 -0.70 -4.61 -13.42
C ILE A 32 0.60 -5.33 -13.70
N ILE A 33 0.77 -5.82 -14.93
CA ILE A 33 1.89 -6.70 -15.29
C ILE A 33 2.67 -6.15 -16.49
N ASN A 34 3.98 -6.36 -16.47
CA ASN A 34 4.89 -6.00 -17.56
C ASN A 34 4.84 -4.49 -17.89
N THR A 35 4.83 -3.64 -16.87
CA THR A 35 4.92 -2.18 -17.03
C THR A 35 6.37 -1.73 -16.87
N GLY A 36 6.81 -0.72 -17.63
CA GLY A 36 8.04 0.00 -17.33
C GLY A 36 7.84 0.79 -16.05
N ASP A 37 7.36 2.02 -16.17
CA ASP A 37 7.22 2.91 -15.02
C ASP A 37 5.76 3.01 -14.57
N ILE A 38 5.52 2.94 -13.27
CA ILE A 38 4.23 3.32 -12.68
C ILE A 38 4.46 4.58 -11.86
N ASN A 39 3.86 5.69 -12.31
CA ASN A 39 3.93 6.98 -11.64
C ASN A 39 2.56 7.35 -11.14
N VAL A 40 2.43 7.53 -9.82
CA VAL A 40 1.22 7.99 -9.15
C VAL A 40 1.58 9.28 -8.44
N PHE A 41 0.93 10.38 -8.83
CA PHE A 41 1.29 11.70 -8.33
C PHE A 41 0.07 12.60 -8.12
N ASP A 42 0.22 13.57 -7.21
CA ASP A 42 -0.77 14.60 -6.90
C ASP A 42 -2.14 14.02 -6.47
N GLY A 43 -2.13 13.06 -5.55
CA GLY A 43 -3.34 12.41 -5.05
C GLY A 43 -3.87 11.24 -5.90
N GLY A 44 -3.08 10.75 -6.86
CA GLY A 44 -3.46 9.57 -7.64
C GLY A 44 -3.54 8.30 -6.77
N GLU A 45 -4.31 7.31 -7.24
CA GLU A 45 -4.59 6.13 -6.41
C GLU A 45 -4.65 4.80 -7.21
N ILE A 46 -4.10 3.73 -6.63
CA ILE A 46 -4.36 2.35 -7.05
C ILE A 46 -4.95 1.58 -5.87
N ALA A 47 -6.21 1.14 -5.96
CA ALA A 47 -6.94 0.62 -4.82
C ALA A 47 -7.67 -0.71 -5.06
N VAL A 48 -7.56 -1.62 -4.10
CA VAL A 48 -8.36 -2.87 -4.00
C VAL A 48 -9.10 -2.93 -2.66
N GLU A 49 -9.41 -1.77 -2.09
CA GLU A 49 -10.06 -1.64 -0.77
C GLU A 49 -11.46 -2.28 -0.71
N SER A 50 -11.90 -2.60 0.49
CA SER A 50 -13.29 -2.94 0.75
C SER A 50 -13.78 -2.03 1.85
N LEU A 51 -14.64 -1.06 1.56
CA LEU A 51 -15.27 -0.17 2.52
C LEU A 51 -16.65 -0.69 2.99
N GLY A 52 -17.13 -1.77 2.38
CA GLY A 52 -18.39 -2.45 2.71
C GLY A 52 -18.22 -3.67 3.62
N ASN A 53 -19.16 -4.61 3.51
CA ASN A 53 -19.10 -5.88 4.22
C ASN A 53 -18.45 -6.96 3.33
N GLY A 54 -17.15 -7.14 3.50
CA GLY A 54 -16.36 -8.20 2.90
C GLY A 54 -14.87 -7.91 2.96
N GLU A 55 -14.07 -8.88 2.57
CA GLU A 55 -12.60 -8.79 2.61
C GLU A 55 -12.10 -7.83 1.52
N ALA A 56 -11.01 -7.09 1.80
CA ALA A 56 -10.33 -6.33 0.75
C ALA A 56 -9.67 -7.28 -0.27
N GLY A 57 -9.44 -6.75 -1.47
CA GLY A 57 -8.97 -7.52 -2.61
C GLY A 57 -7.46 -7.74 -2.64
N ASP A 58 -7.00 -8.18 -3.81
CA ASP A 58 -5.59 -8.45 -4.08
C ASP A 58 -5.05 -7.51 -5.16
N LEU A 59 -3.91 -6.87 -4.89
CA LEU A 59 -3.19 -6.06 -5.86
C LEU A 59 -1.86 -6.73 -6.20
N ASN A 60 -1.67 -7.05 -7.48
CA ASN A 60 -0.41 -7.60 -7.99
C ASN A 60 0.19 -6.62 -9.00
N ILE A 61 1.38 -6.11 -8.70
CA ILE A 61 2.14 -5.20 -9.57
C ILE A 61 3.46 -5.84 -9.97
N THR A 62 3.74 -5.86 -11.27
CA THR A 62 5.06 -6.14 -11.83
C THR A 62 5.49 -4.99 -12.74
N ALA A 63 6.49 -4.24 -12.28
CA ALA A 63 6.97 -3.04 -12.94
C ALA A 63 8.50 -2.95 -12.94
N LYS A 64 9.05 -2.03 -13.71
CA LYS A 64 10.46 -1.65 -13.63
C LYS A 64 10.70 -0.73 -12.42
N SER A 65 9.95 0.36 -12.33
CA SER A 65 9.98 1.31 -11.21
C SER A 65 8.56 1.70 -10.78
N LEU A 66 8.41 2.09 -9.51
CA LEU A 66 7.15 2.53 -8.92
C LEU A 66 7.39 3.81 -8.09
N ASN A 67 6.75 4.90 -8.50
CA ASN A 67 6.90 6.21 -7.88
C ASN A 67 5.55 6.69 -7.33
N LEU A 68 5.49 6.97 -6.03
CA LEU A 68 4.37 7.64 -5.37
C LEU A 68 4.85 9.01 -4.86
N THR A 69 4.23 10.09 -5.31
CA THR A 69 4.63 11.47 -4.98
C THR A 69 3.41 12.33 -4.67
N ASN A 70 3.49 13.26 -3.71
CA ASN A 70 2.43 14.22 -3.39
C ASN A 70 1.08 13.55 -3.10
N ASP A 71 0.88 13.08 -1.86
CA ASP A 71 -0.40 12.54 -1.37
C ASP A 71 -0.90 11.29 -2.13
N SER A 72 0.00 10.53 -2.77
CA SER A 72 -0.36 9.41 -3.66
C SER A 72 -0.36 8.06 -2.96
N ASN A 73 -1.29 7.18 -3.38
CA ASN A 73 -1.62 5.99 -2.60
C ASN A 73 -1.68 4.69 -3.43
N ILE A 74 -1.18 3.63 -2.81
CA ILE A 74 -1.57 2.25 -3.12
C ILE A 74 -2.33 1.71 -1.91
N ASP A 75 -3.60 1.32 -2.10
CA ASP A 75 -4.49 1.05 -0.97
C ASP A 75 -5.24 -0.29 -1.10
N ALA A 76 -5.20 -1.07 -0.02
CA ALA A 76 -5.94 -2.30 0.19
C ALA A 76 -6.62 -2.31 1.58
N THR A 77 -6.98 -1.12 2.06
CA THR A 77 -7.60 -0.90 3.38
C THR A 77 -8.96 -1.59 3.48
N THR A 78 -9.27 -2.05 4.69
CA THR A 78 -10.61 -2.56 5.01
C THR A 78 -11.08 -2.10 6.40
N PRO A 79 -12.37 -1.74 6.59
CA PRO A 79 -12.94 -1.51 7.90
C PRO A 79 -13.51 -2.77 8.55
N LEU A 80 -13.70 -3.87 7.82
CA LEU A 80 -14.30 -5.11 8.32
C LEU A 80 -13.70 -6.35 7.63
N GLY A 81 -13.60 -7.47 8.34
CA GLY A 81 -13.05 -8.71 7.76
C GLY A 81 -11.52 -8.76 7.78
N ALA A 82 -10.93 -9.30 6.71
CA ALA A 82 -9.48 -9.40 6.54
C ALA A 82 -8.95 -8.30 5.60
N GLY A 83 -7.81 -7.73 5.95
CA GLY A 83 -7.09 -6.75 5.12
C GLY A 83 -6.60 -7.37 3.81
N GLY A 84 -6.47 -6.53 2.78
CA GLY A 84 -6.13 -6.98 1.44
C GLY A 84 -4.66 -7.37 1.32
N ASN A 85 -4.30 -7.98 0.19
CA ASN A 85 -2.92 -8.34 -0.10
C ASN A 85 -2.37 -7.44 -1.21
N ILE A 86 -1.20 -6.85 -0.97
CA ILE A 86 -0.47 -6.11 -1.99
C ILE A 86 0.84 -6.83 -2.25
N ASN A 87 1.06 -7.24 -3.50
CA ASN A 87 2.25 -7.91 -3.97
C ASN A 87 2.95 -7.02 -5.01
N LEU A 88 4.11 -6.49 -4.67
CA LEU A 88 4.91 -5.61 -5.52
C LEU A 88 6.19 -6.34 -5.95
N THR A 89 6.35 -6.57 -7.24
CA THR A 89 7.61 -7.02 -7.84
C THR A 89 8.13 -5.91 -8.75
N VAL A 90 9.08 -5.13 -8.25
CA VAL A 90 9.57 -3.92 -8.92
C VAL A 90 11.06 -4.06 -9.20
N ALA A 91 11.46 -4.07 -10.47
CA ALA A 91 12.79 -4.49 -10.87
C ALA A 91 13.93 -3.58 -10.37
N GLU A 92 13.67 -2.28 -10.19
CA GLU A 92 14.67 -1.28 -9.80
C GLU A 92 14.32 -0.69 -8.44
N ASP A 93 13.37 0.25 -8.39
CA ASP A 93 13.11 1.03 -7.20
C ASP A 93 11.62 1.30 -6.94
N ILE A 94 11.28 1.35 -5.65
CA ILE A 94 10.06 1.95 -5.14
C ILE A 94 10.43 3.25 -4.44
N THR A 95 9.92 4.36 -4.93
CA THR A 95 10.18 5.70 -4.38
C THR A 95 8.90 6.29 -3.79
N LEU A 96 9.00 6.78 -2.55
CA LEU A 96 7.92 7.46 -1.83
C LEU A 96 8.35 8.89 -1.48
N GLU A 97 7.57 9.87 -1.92
CA GLU A 97 7.81 11.30 -1.72
C GLU A 97 6.52 12.01 -1.29
N ASP A 98 6.67 13.00 -0.39
CA ASP A 98 5.63 13.95 -0.01
C ASP A 98 4.27 13.30 0.36
N ASN A 99 4.20 12.70 1.56
CA ASN A 99 2.98 12.14 2.16
C ASN A 99 2.34 11.01 1.34
N SER A 100 3.16 10.12 0.78
CA SER A 100 2.68 9.01 -0.06
C SER A 100 2.72 7.66 0.67
N PHE A 101 1.75 6.78 0.38
CA PHE A 101 1.52 5.58 1.19
C PHE A 101 1.32 4.29 0.39
N ILE A 102 1.79 3.18 0.96
CA ILE A 102 1.40 1.81 0.58
C ILE A 102 0.71 1.18 1.78
N SER A 103 -0.60 0.95 1.69
CA SER A 103 -1.45 0.57 2.82
C SER A 103 -2.22 -0.71 2.57
N ALA A 104 -2.08 -1.69 3.47
CA ALA A 104 -3.00 -2.81 3.66
C ALA A 104 -3.61 -2.75 5.08
N ARG A 105 -3.88 -1.53 5.55
CA ARG A 105 -4.36 -1.25 6.91
C ARG A 105 -5.74 -1.84 7.16
N ALA A 106 -5.97 -2.25 8.41
CA ALA A 106 -7.28 -2.64 8.89
C ALA A 106 -7.85 -1.60 9.89
N LEU A 107 -9.11 -1.19 9.68
CA LEU A 107 -9.86 -0.32 10.59
C LEU A 107 -10.83 -1.14 11.44
N ASN A 108 -11.44 -0.50 12.44
CA ASN A 108 -12.33 -1.14 13.41
C ASN A 108 -11.71 -2.45 13.97
N ASN A 109 -12.45 -3.55 13.89
CA ASN A 109 -12.07 -4.88 14.36
C ASN A 109 -11.47 -5.78 13.26
N ALA A 110 -11.20 -5.26 12.07
CA ALA A 110 -10.58 -6.03 11.01
C ALA A 110 -9.13 -6.39 11.35
N ASP A 111 -8.66 -7.50 10.80
CA ASP A 111 -7.26 -7.93 10.89
C ASP A 111 -6.47 -7.32 9.72
N GLY A 112 -5.25 -6.85 9.99
CA GLY A 112 -4.36 -6.21 9.00
C GLY A 112 -4.01 -7.15 7.83
N GLY A 113 -3.78 -6.57 6.66
CA GLY A 113 -3.49 -7.31 5.44
C GLY A 113 -2.01 -7.73 5.31
N ASN A 114 -1.63 -8.18 4.12
CA ASN A 114 -0.25 -8.57 3.83
C ASN A 114 0.36 -7.67 2.75
N LEU A 115 1.56 -7.15 3.01
CA LEU A 115 2.39 -6.45 2.03
C LEU A 115 3.60 -7.32 1.71
N ASN A 116 3.75 -7.73 0.46
CA ASN A 116 4.94 -8.43 -0.02
C ASN A 116 5.63 -7.55 -1.08
N ILE A 117 6.86 -7.13 -0.81
CA ILE A 117 7.62 -6.23 -1.66
C ILE A 117 8.92 -6.93 -2.05
N ASN A 118 9.17 -7.05 -3.35
CA ASN A 118 10.43 -7.52 -3.92
C ASN A 118 10.97 -6.46 -4.88
N THR A 119 12.09 -5.84 -4.53
CA THR A 119 12.73 -4.78 -5.32
C THR A 119 14.22 -4.70 -5.05
N ASN A 120 14.98 -3.85 -5.76
CA ASN A 120 16.36 -3.59 -5.35
C ASN A 120 16.36 -2.54 -4.24
N PHE A 121 15.60 -1.46 -4.42
CA PHE A 121 15.60 -0.33 -3.49
C PHE A 121 14.20 0.11 -3.09
N VAL A 122 14.03 0.39 -1.79
CA VAL A 122 12.95 1.24 -1.29
C VAL A 122 13.57 2.55 -0.83
N VAL A 123 13.07 3.67 -1.36
CA VAL A 123 13.55 5.02 -1.02
C VAL A 123 12.37 5.86 -0.55
N ALA A 124 12.30 6.15 0.75
CA ALA A 124 11.36 7.10 1.31
C ALA A 124 12.08 8.41 1.64
N PHE A 125 11.67 9.51 1.02
CA PHE A 125 12.38 10.78 1.21
C PHE A 125 12.20 11.31 2.64
N PRO A 126 13.29 11.72 3.33
CA PRO A 126 13.25 11.94 4.78
C PRO A 126 12.27 13.04 5.21
N ASN A 127 11.58 12.77 6.32
CA ASN A 127 10.68 13.71 7.01
C ASN A 127 9.46 14.15 6.19
N GLN A 128 8.92 13.25 5.36
CA GLN A 128 7.80 13.54 4.47
C GLN A 128 6.57 12.66 4.73
N ASN A 129 6.49 11.97 5.87
CA ASN A 129 5.34 11.13 6.23
C ASN A 129 4.99 10.06 5.18
N ASN A 130 6.01 9.41 4.63
CA ASN A 130 5.85 8.33 3.67
C ASN A 130 5.79 6.99 4.40
N ASP A 131 4.66 6.28 4.33
CA ASP A 131 4.49 5.06 5.12
C ASP A 131 4.21 3.81 4.28
N ILE A 132 4.68 2.67 4.80
CA ILE A 132 4.34 1.32 4.35
C ILE A 132 3.68 0.61 5.53
N ILE A 133 2.37 0.39 5.45
CA ILE A 133 1.58 0.00 6.63
C ILE A 133 0.65 -1.18 6.37
N ALA A 134 0.61 -2.09 7.32
CA ALA A 134 -0.33 -3.21 7.40
C ALA A 134 -0.94 -3.32 8.81
N ASN A 135 -0.93 -2.23 9.57
CA ASN A 135 -1.37 -2.23 10.95
C ASN A 135 -2.89 -2.34 11.09
N ALA A 136 -3.35 -2.71 12.28
CA ALA A 136 -4.77 -2.82 12.60
C ALA A 136 -5.17 -1.92 13.76
N GLN A 137 -6.34 -1.28 13.65
CA GLN A 137 -6.86 -0.42 14.71
C GLN A 137 -7.26 -1.20 15.97
N GLN A 138 -8.05 -2.27 15.87
CA GLN A 138 -8.47 -3.08 17.04
C GLN A 138 -8.29 -4.59 16.83
N GLY A 139 -8.19 -5.05 15.58
CA GLY A 139 -7.87 -6.43 15.23
C GLY A 139 -6.39 -6.76 15.38
N ARG A 140 -5.97 -7.88 14.80
CA ARG A 140 -4.56 -8.29 14.75
C ARG A 140 -3.83 -7.51 13.67
N GLY A 141 -2.57 -7.17 13.91
CA GLY A 141 -1.71 -6.54 12.90
C GLY A 141 -1.49 -7.47 11.71
N GLY A 142 -1.16 -6.88 10.58
CA GLY A 142 -0.84 -7.59 9.34
C GLY A 142 0.63 -8.03 9.28
N ASN A 143 1.07 -8.41 8.08
CA ASN A 143 2.46 -8.77 7.81
C ASN A 143 3.06 -7.88 6.71
N ILE A 144 4.30 -7.47 6.89
CA ILE A 144 5.06 -6.75 5.87
C ILE A 144 6.37 -7.50 5.63
N ASN A 145 6.53 -8.03 4.41
CA ASN A 145 7.73 -8.71 3.96
C ASN A 145 8.39 -7.87 2.86
N ILE A 146 9.59 -7.35 3.13
CA ILE A 146 10.36 -6.57 2.15
C ILE A 146 11.66 -7.32 1.84
N ASN A 147 11.77 -7.83 0.62
CA ASN A 147 13.00 -8.35 0.04
C ASN A 147 13.61 -7.25 -0.84
N ALA A 148 14.59 -6.53 -0.29
CA ALA A 148 15.30 -5.46 -0.98
C ALA A 148 16.82 -5.54 -0.77
N GLU A 149 17.61 -5.06 -1.72
CA GLU A 149 19.05 -4.87 -1.51
C GLU A 149 19.30 -3.81 -0.44
N SER A 150 18.53 -2.73 -0.44
CA SER A 150 18.57 -1.69 0.60
C SER A 150 17.24 -0.95 0.74
N ILE A 151 17.02 -0.44 1.96
CA ILE A 151 15.86 0.36 2.34
C ILE A 151 16.38 1.66 2.94
N PHE A 152 15.92 2.81 2.42
CA PHE A 152 16.40 4.14 2.81
C PHE A 152 15.26 5.01 3.32
N GLY A 153 15.54 5.73 4.41
CA GLY A 153 14.69 6.83 4.89
C GLY A 153 13.35 6.44 5.49
N ILE A 154 13.06 5.15 5.68
CA ILE A 154 11.89 4.62 6.39
C ILE A 154 12.33 3.82 7.62
N GLN A 155 11.55 3.85 8.69
CA GLN A 155 11.88 3.16 9.94
C GLN A 155 10.66 2.47 10.57
N GLU A 156 10.90 1.39 11.30
CA GLU A 156 9.83 0.75 12.06
C GLU A 156 9.34 1.66 13.19
N ASN A 157 8.04 1.92 13.20
CA ASN A 157 7.39 2.75 14.22
C ASN A 157 6.08 2.08 14.65
N PRO A 158 5.94 1.67 15.93
CA PRO A 158 4.71 1.03 16.40
C PRO A 158 3.52 1.99 16.45
N VAL A 159 3.78 3.28 16.58
CA VAL A 159 2.78 4.35 16.54
C VAL A 159 3.16 5.27 15.38
N LEU A 160 2.23 5.48 14.45
CA LEU A 160 2.45 6.34 13.29
C LEU A 160 2.74 7.78 13.74
N ASN A 161 3.73 8.40 13.10
CA ASN A 161 4.21 9.73 13.40
C ASN A 161 4.17 10.57 12.12
N PRO A 162 3.39 11.68 12.10
CA PRO A 162 3.18 12.50 10.91
C PRO A 162 4.43 13.25 10.41
N ILE A 163 5.58 13.06 11.07
CA ILE A 163 6.86 13.67 10.70
C ILE A 163 7.80 12.63 10.10
N THR A 164 7.73 11.37 10.52
CA THR A 164 8.68 10.32 10.07
C THR A 164 8.06 9.48 8.98
N ASN A 165 8.89 8.72 8.28
CA ASN A 165 8.43 7.71 7.32
C ASN A 165 8.38 6.37 8.04
N ASP A 166 7.21 5.76 8.07
CA ASP A 166 6.93 4.66 8.99
C ASP A 166 6.67 3.33 8.30
N LEU A 167 7.33 2.29 8.80
CA LEU A 167 7.00 0.90 8.54
C LEU A 167 6.21 0.35 9.74
N ASN A 168 4.95 -0.04 9.54
CA ASN A 168 4.08 -0.43 10.65
C ASN A 168 3.12 -1.58 10.32
N ALA A 169 3.37 -2.76 10.90
CA ALA A 169 2.49 -3.93 10.84
C ALA A 169 1.77 -4.22 12.18
N SER A 170 1.85 -3.31 13.14
CA SER A 170 1.43 -3.55 14.53
C SER A 170 -0.10 -3.55 14.71
N SER A 171 -0.55 -3.79 15.94
CA SER A 171 -1.95 -3.57 16.32
C SER A 171 -2.03 -2.71 17.58
N ALA A 172 -3.20 -2.14 17.86
CA ALA A 172 -3.45 -1.50 19.16
C ALA A 172 -3.35 -2.46 20.37
N ARG A 173 -3.23 -3.78 20.14
CA ARG A 173 -2.95 -4.80 21.16
C ARG A 173 -1.46 -5.12 21.33
N GLY A 174 -0.57 -4.45 20.58
CA GLY A 174 0.86 -4.72 20.49
C GLY A 174 1.26 -5.47 19.20
N ALA A 175 2.56 -5.46 18.87
CA ALA A 175 3.12 -6.22 17.76
C ALA A 175 3.16 -7.72 18.11
N GLN A 176 2.75 -8.58 17.18
CA GLN A 176 3.05 -10.01 17.22
C GLN A 176 4.09 -10.27 16.14
N PHE A 177 5.28 -10.71 16.55
CA PHE A 177 6.39 -11.10 15.68
C PHE A 177 6.41 -12.62 15.52
#